data_AF-A0A1V2RP97-F1
#
_entry.id   AF-A0A1V2RP97-F1
#
_cell.length_a   1.000
_cell.length_b   1.000
_cell.length_c   1.000
_cell.angle_alpha   90.00
_cell.angle_beta   90.00
_cell.angle_gamma   90.00
#
_symmetry.space_group_name_H-M   'P 1'
#
loop_
_entity.id
_entity.type
_entity.pdbx_description
1 polymer ?
#
loop_
_entity_poly.entity_id
_entity_poly.type
_entity_poly.pdbx_seq_one_letter_code
_entity_poly.pdbx_strand_id
1 'polypeptide(L)'
;MTRLAGRARALELILGAELVGAELAERYGLINRALPAGELDAFVGTLARRIAGLRPEVVSITKAAVDAIAPPNPHRAYVVENEGLYAAFGDDVKELAHKLLAAGIQTREGERDHERIANSI
;
A
#
# COMPACT_ATOMS: atom_id res chain seq x y z
N MET A 1 1.93 6.57 -0.43
CA MET A 1 2.62 6.31 0.86
C MET A 1 3.11 7.59 1.53
N THR A 2 3.75 8.52 0.81
CA THR A 2 4.33 9.77 1.35
C THR A 2 3.40 10.63 2.22
N ARG A 3 2.13 10.78 1.87
CA ARG A 3 1.15 11.54 2.68
C ARG A 3 0.85 10.91 4.04
N LEU A 4 0.93 9.58 4.12
CA LEU A 4 0.63 8.82 5.34
C LEU A 4 1.86 8.68 6.24
N ALA A 5 2.98 8.23 5.66
CA ALA A 5 4.19 7.89 6.41
C ALA A 5 5.24 9.01 6.45
N GLY A 6 5.04 10.08 5.69
CA GLY A 6 6.06 11.11 5.47
C GLY A 6 7.13 10.66 4.46
N ARG A 7 7.93 11.62 3.98
CA ARG A 7 8.91 11.40 2.89
C ARG A 7 9.96 10.34 3.24
N ALA A 8 10.56 10.43 4.42
CA ALA A 8 11.67 9.55 4.80
C ALA A 8 11.26 8.07 4.79
N ARG A 9 10.18 7.73 5.51
CA ARG A 9 9.65 6.36 5.58
C ARG A 9 9.07 5.88 4.25
N ALA A 10 8.47 6.77 3.46
CA ALA A 10 8.02 6.38 2.13
C ALA A 10 9.19 5.96 1.22
N LEU A 11 10.32 6.67 1.27
CA LEU A 11 11.50 6.29 0.51
C LEU A 11 12.14 5.00 1.03
N GLU A 12 12.19 4.80 2.35
CA GLU A 12 12.63 3.53 2.96
C GLU A 12 11.80 2.36 2.43
N LEU A 13 10.47 2.47 2.39
CA LEU A 13 9.59 1.40 1.92
C LEU A 13 9.69 1.17 0.41
N ILE A 14 9.66 2.24 -0.40
CA ILE A 14 9.61 2.14 -1.86
C ILE A 14 10.95 1.69 -2.44
N LEU A 15 12.07 2.24 -1.95
CA LEU A 15 13.40 1.90 -2.44
C LEU A 15 13.96 0.64 -1.76
N GLY A 16 13.52 0.34 -0.54
CA GLY A 16 13.91 -0.87 0.18
C GLY A 16 13.20 -2.12 -0.34
N ALA A 17 11.94 -1.99 -0.78
CA ALA A 17 11.15 -3.08 -1.37
C ALA A 17 11.05 -4.36 -0.51
N GLU A 18 11.20 -4.24 0.81
CA GLU A 18 11.11 -5.35 1.76
C GLU A 18 9.68 -5.49 2.31
N LEU A 19 9.33 -6.73 2.69
CA LEU A 19 8.06 -7.02 3.32
C LEU A 19 7.97 -6.40 4.71
N VAL A 20 6.93 -5.60 4.94
CA VAL A 20 6.70 -4.93 6.22
C VAL A 20 5.54 -5.55 6.99
N GLY A 21 5.83 -5.97 8.23
CA GLY A 21 4.84 -6.48 9.16
C GLY A 21 3.81 -5.42 9.62
N ALA A 22 2.65 -5.89 10.08
CA ALA A 22 1.51 -5.03 10.41
C ALA A 22 1.84 -3.99 11.50
N GLU A 23 2.61 -4.35 12.51
CA GLU A 23 2.97 -3.46 13.63
C GLU A 23 3.85 -2.30 13.17
N LEU A 24 4.78 -2.56 12.25
CA LEU A 24 5.62 -1.51 11.67
C LEU A 24 4.79 -0.63 10.72
N ALA A 25 3.93 -1.23 9.90
CA ALA A 25 3.00 -0.50 9.04
C ALA A 25 2.09 0.45 9.85
N GLU A 26 1.58 0.03 11.02
CA GLU A 26 0.83 0.89 11.93
C GLU A 26 1.69 2.03 12.47
N ARG A 27 2.90 1.75 12.98
CA ARG A 27 3.81 2.79 13.50
C ARG A 27 4.21 3.81 12.43
N TYR A 28 4.25 3.39 11.17
CA TYR A 28 4.53 4.25 10.03
C TYR A 28 3.28 5.00 9.55
N GLY A 29 2.08 4.66 10.05
CA GLY A 29 0.82 5.27 9.64
C GLY A 29 0.32 4.77 8.29
N LEU A 30 0.90 3.68 7.76
CA LEU A 30 0.50 3.07 6.50
C LEU A 30 -0.89 2.42 6.59
N ILE A 31 -1.21 1.88 7.78
CA ILE A 31 -2.51 1.34 8.15
C ILE A 31 -2.99 2.00 9.45
N ASN A 32 -4.29 1.96 9.71
CA ASN A 32 -4.86 2.57 10.91
C ASN A 32 -4.54 1.81 12.21
N ARG A 33 -4.48 0.47 12.14
CA ARG A 33 -4.26 -0.41 13.31
C ARG A 33 -3.87 -1.82 12.88
N ALA A 34 -2.90 -2.40 13.56
CA ALA A 34 -2.58 -3.82 13.59
C ALA A 34 -3.31 -4.46 14.77
N LEU A 35 -3.92 -5.62 14.53
CA LEU A 35 -4.70 -6.36 15.52
C LEU A 35 -4.25 -7.81 15.56
N PRO A 36 -4.42 -8.51 16.70
CA PRO A 36 -4.29 -9.95 16.73
C PRO A 36 -5.19 -10.60 15.68
N ALA A 37 -4.69 -11.61 14.96
CA ALA A 37 -5.39 -12.20 13.82
C ALA A 37 -6.81 -12.68 14.17
N GLY A 38 -7.01 -13.26 15.37
CA GLY A 38 -8.32 -13.73 15.84
C GLY A 38 -9.33 -12.64 16.21
N GLU A 39 -8.92 -11.38 16.26
CA GLU A 39 -9.78 -10.24 16.62
C GLU A 39 -10.18 -9.38 15.42
N LEU A 40 -9.48 -9.53 14.28
CA LEU A 40 -9.62 -8.67 13.12
C LEU A 40 -11.06 -8.65 12.58
N ASP A 41 -11.66 -9.82 12.33
CA ASP A 41 -12.99 -9.94 11.74
C ASP A 41 -14.07 -9.32 12.63
N ALA A 42 -14.00 -9.57 13.94
CA ALA A 42 -14.95 -9.04 14.92
C ALA A 42 -14.86 -7.52 15.04
N PHE A 43 -13.63 -6.98 15.05
CA PHE A 43 -13.37 -5.55 15.08
C PHE A 43 -13.91 -4.85 13.83
N VAL A 44 -13.54 -5.35 12.64
CA VAL A 44 -13.99 -4.79 11.35
C VAL A 44 -15.51 -4.84 11.24
N GLY A 45 -16.14 -5.98 11.57
CA GLY A 45 -17.60 -6.13 11.54
C GLY A 45 -18.32 -5.14 12.46
N THR A 46 -17.78 -4.89 13.65
CA THR A 46 -18.34 -3.91 14.60
C THR A 46 -18.20 -2.48 14.09
N LEU A 47 -17.03 -2.11 13.57
CA LEU A 47 -16.78 -0.79 13.01
C LEU A 47 -17.67 -0.51 11.79
N ALA A 48 -17.79 -1.48 10.88
CA ALA A 48 -18.62 -1.36 9.68
C ALA A 48 -20.10 -1.15 10.04
N ARG A 49 -20.65 -1.95 10.97
CA ARG A 49 -22.04 -1.79 11.45
C ARG A 49 -22.28 -0.40 12.07
N ARG A 50 -21.32 0.10 12.85
CA ARG A 50 -21.41 1.43 13.45
C ARG A 50 -21.49 2.54 12.39
N ILE A 51 -20.64 2.47 11.36
CA ILE A 51 -20.63 3.45 10.27
C ILE A 51 -21.90 3.33 9.41
N ALA A 52 -22.34 2.10 9.12
CA ALA A 52 -23.55 1.84 8.33
C ALA A 52 -24.83 2.32 9.03
N GLY A 53 -24.84 2.41 10.36
CA GLY A 53 -25.95 2.97 11.13
C GLY A 53 -26.08 4.51 11.02
N LEU A 54 -25.12 5.19 10.40
CA LEU A 54 -25.18 6.64 10.20
C LEU A 54 -26.09 6.98 9.00
N ARG A 55 -26.74 8.15 9.05
CA ARG A 55 -27.42 8.71 7.87
C ARG A 55 -26.38 8.95 6.75
N PRO A 56 -26.67 8.61 5.49
CA PRO A 56 -25.72 8.81 4.38
C PRO A 56 -25.19 10.26 4.27
N GLU A 57 -26.05 11.23 4.54
CA GLU A 57 -25.69 12.66 4.56
C GLU A 57 -24.60 12.96 5.60
N VAL A 58 -24.66 12.37 6.80
CA VAL A 58 -23.65 12.55 7.85
C VAL A 58 -22.30 12.03 7.36
N VAL A 59 -22.28 10.84 6.76
CA VAL A 59 -21.04 10.26 6.19
C VAL A 59 -20.47 11.18 5.12
N SER A 60 -21.31 11.71 4.22
CA SER A 60 -20.88 12.61 3.16
C SER A 60 -20.29 13.92 3.69
N ILE A 61 -20.98 14.57 4.63
CA ILE A 61 -20.53 15.83 5.23
C ILE A 61 -19.22 15.64 6.00
N THR A 62 -19.12 14.56 6.79
CA THR A 62 -17.89 14.28 7.54
C THR A 62 -16.71 14.04 6.61
N LYS A 63 -16.88 13.28 5.53
CA LYS A 63 -15.81 13.08 4.52
C LYS A 63 -15.39 14.40 3.89
N ALA A 64 -16.34 15.23 3.45
CA ALA A 64 -16.05 16.52 2.82
C ALA A 64 -15.29 17.47 3.78
N ALA A 65 -15.66 17.49 5.06
CA ALA A 65 -14.96 18.28 6.07
C ALA A 65 -13.51 17.81 6.30
N VAL A 66 -13.27 16.49 6.33
CA VAL A 66 -11.93 15.93 6.47
C VAL A 66 -11.08 16.21 5.23
N ASP A 67 -11.66 16.01 4.04
CA ASP A 67 -10.96 16.24 2.76
C ASP A 67 -10.60 17.72 2.56
N ALA A 68 -11.36 18.65 3.12
CA ALA A 68 -11.04 20.09 3.08
C ALA A 68 -9.75 20.44 3.87
N ILE A 69 -9.42 19.68 4.91
CA ILE A 69 -8.22 19.88 5.74
C ILE A 69 -7.03 19.06 5.19
N ALA A 70 -7.32 17.87 4.64
CA ALA A 70 -6.33 16.95 4.10
C ALA A 70 -6.66 16.63 2.64
N PRO A 71 -6.45 17.59 1.71
CA PRO A 71 -6.85 17.42 0.32
C PRO A 71 -6.14 16.23 -0.34
N PRO A 72 -6.75 15.64 -1.38
CA PRO A 72 -6.12 14.61 -2.18
C PRO A 72 -4.77 15.08 -2.75
N ASN A 73 -3.91 14.12 -3.10
CA ASN A 73 -2.68 14.45 -3.81
C ASN A 73 -3.03 15.19 -5.11
N PRO A 74 -2.29 16.24 -5.47
CA PRO A 74 -2.55 16.97 -6.70
C PRO A 74 -2.35 16.05 -7.91
N HIS A 75 -3.21 16.14 -8.92
CA HIS A 75 -3.18 15.26 -10.09
C HIS A 75 -1.79 15.17 -10.75
N ARG A 76 -1.05 16.30 -10.77
CA ARG A 76 0.33 16.36 -11.28
C ARG A 76 1.29 15.37 -10.63
N ALA A 77 1.08 15.01 -9.35
CA ALA A 77 1.94 14.06 -8.66
C ALA A 77 1.79 12.66 -9.24
N TYR A 78 0.57 12.26 -9.61
CA TYR A 78 0.32 10.99 -10.30
C TYR A 78 0.91 10.98 -11.72
N VAL A 79 0.87 12.12 -12.41
CA VAL A 79 1.50 12.25 -13.74
C VAL A 79 3.00 12.00 -13.65
N VAL A 80 3.69 12.65 -12.69
CA VAL A 80 5.13 12.47 -12.47
C VAL A 80 5.48 11.01 -12.11
N GLU A 81 4.72 10.39 -11.21
CA GLU A 81 4.91 8.99 -10.83
C GLU A 81 4.74 8.06 -12.04
N ASN A 82 3.66 8.25 -12.80
CA ASN A 82 3.33 7.44 -13.96
C ASN A 82 4.38 7.58 -15.08
N GLU A 83 4.74 8.81 -15.45
CA GLU A 83 5.76 9.08 -16.48
C GLU A 83 7.13 8.51 -16.08
N GLY A 84 7.53 8.68 -14.82
CA GLY A 84 8.77 8.13 -14.29
C GLY A 84 8.79 6.60 -14.30
N LEU A 85 7.69 5.95 -13.91
CA LEU A 85 7.57 4.49 -13.94
C LEU A 85 7.65 3.95 -15.37
N TYR A 86 6.90 4.53 -16.32
CA TYR A 86 6.93 4.07 -17.71
C TYR A 86 8.30 4.29 -18.36
N ALA A 87 8.97 5.41 -18.04
CA ALA A 87 10.32 5.65 -18.52
C ALA A 87 11.33 4.62 -17.99
N ALA A 88 11.08 4.00 -16.85
CA ALA A 88 11.91 2.94 -16.29
C ALA A 88 11.67 1.56 -16.92
N PHE A 89 10.59 1.35 -17.69
CA PHE A 89 10.30 0.06 -18.33
C PHE A 89 11.07 -0.13 -19.64
N GLY A 90 12.35 -0.51 -19.51
CA GLY A 90 13.22 -0.93 -20.60
C GLY A 90 13.16 -2.42 -20.92
N ASP A 91 13.99 -2.86 -21.86
CA ASP A 91 14.13 -4.27 -22.21
C ASP A 91 14.78 -5.10 -21.09
N ASP A 92 15.67 -4.48 -20.30
CA ASP A 92 16.26 -5.04 -19.09
C ASP A 92 15.20 -5.45 -18.06
N VAL A 93 14.17 -4.62 -17.87
CA VAL A 93 13.06 -4.94 -16.95
C VAL A 93 12.23 -6.11 -17.49
N LYS A 94 12.03 -6.21 -18.82
CA LYS A 94 11.34 -7.36 -19.44
C LYS A 94 12.13 -8.65 -19.25
N GLU A 95 13.45 -8.60 -19.43
CA GLU A 95 14.32 -9.74 -19.20
C GLU A 95 14.29 -10.18 -17.73
N LEU A 96 14.37 -9.23 -16.79
CA LEU A 96 14.24 -9.49 -15.36
C LEU A 96 12.89 -10.14 -15.03
N ALA A 97 11.79 -9.64 -15.59
CA ALA A 97 10.47 -10.21 -15.39
C ALA A 97 10.39 -11.69 -15.84
N HIS A 98 10.97 -12.03 -17.00
CA HIS A 98 11.03 -13.43 -17.43
C HIS A 98 11.86 -14.32 -16.49
N LYS A 99 12.99 -13.81 -15.96
CA LYS A 99 13.79 -14.54 -14.97
C LYS A 99 13.02 -14.76 -13.67
N LEU A 100 12.32 -13.74 -13.17
CA LEU A 100 11.48 -13.84 -11.98
C LEU A 100 10.36 -14.87 -12.16
N LEU A 101 9.67 -14.85 -13.30
CA LEU A 101 8.66 -15.85 -13.64
C LEU A 101 9.24 -17.26 -13.69
N ALA A 102 10.39 -17.44 -14.35
CA ALA A 102 11.08 -18.73 -14.40
C ALA A 102 11.53 -19.21 -13.02
N ALA A 103 11.84 -18.29 -12.10
CA ALA A 103 12.17 -18.58 -10.71
C ALA A 103 10.94 -18.84 -9.82
N GLY A 104 9.73 -18.79 -10.38
CA GLY A 104 8.49 -19.16 -9.69
C GLY A 104 7.73 -17.99 -9.06
N ILE A 105 8.12 -16.73 -9.30
CA ILE A 105 7.24 -15.59 -9.01
C ILE A 105 5.92 -15.77 -9.79
N GLN A 106 4.80 -15.32 -9.22
CA GLN A 106 3.42 -15.64 -9.63
C GLN A 106 2.93 -17.07 -9.31
N THR A 107 3.72 -17.89 -8.62
CA THR A 107 3.23 -19.11 -7.96
C THR A 107 2.99 -18.85 -6.48
N ARG A 108 2.14 -19.64 -5.81
CA ARG A 108 1.90 -19.48 -4.37
C ARG A 108 3.18 -19.59 -3.53
N GLU A 109 4.08 -20.51 -3.89
CA GLU A 109 5.31 -20.73 -3.14
C GLU A 109 6.30 -19.60 -3.39
N GLY A 110 6.45 -19.16 -4.64
CA GLY A 110 7.31 -18.04 -4.99
C GLY A 110 6.87 -16.72 -4.35
N GLU A 111 5.56 -16.42 -4.36
CA GLU A 111 5.04 -15.19 -3.74
C GLU A 111 5.15 -15.18 -2.21
N ARG A 112 5.28 -16.34 -1.55
CA ARG A 112 5.54 -16.40 -0.09
C ARG A 112 6.98 -16.06 0.27
N ASP A 113 7.87 -16.07 -0.70
CA ASP A 113 9.32 -15.88 -0.54
C ASP A 113 9.83 -14.88 -1.59
N HIS A 114 8.95 -13.93 -1.95
CA HIS A 114 9.08 -13.05 -3.10
C HIS A 114 10.38 -12.26 -3.05
N GLU A 115 10.64 -11.57 -1.92
CA GLU A 115 11.78 -10.69 -1.75
C GLU A 115 13.09 -11.50 -1.82
N ARG A 116 13.13 -12.70 -1.22
CA ARG A 116 14.31 -13.55 -1.29
C ARG A 116 14.59 -14.01 -2.72
N ILE A 117 13.57 -14.39 -3.48
CA ILE A 117 13.73 -14.79 -4.89
C ILE A 117 14.17 -13.60 -5.72
N ALA A 118 13.51 -12.45 -5.59
CA ALA A 118 13.83 -11.24 -6.33
C ALA A 118 15.25 -10.73 -6.05
N ASN A 119 15.70 -10.79 -4.80
CA ASN A 119 17.05 -10.40 -4.40
C ASN A 119 18.14 -11.42 -4.81
N SER A 120 17.77 -12.58 -5.36
CA SER A 120 18.71 -13.64 -5.77
C SER A 120 18.98 -13.72 -7.27
N ILE A 121 18.29 -12.90 -8.07
CA ILE A 121 18.37 -12.84 -9.54
C ILE A 121 19.06 -11.55 -9.97
#